data_AF-A0A2D6PDC2-F1
#
_entry.id   AF-A0A2D6PDC2-F1
#
_cell.length_a   1.000
_cell.length_b   1.000
_cell.length_c   1.000
_cell.angle_alpha   90.00
_cell.angle_beta   90.00
_cell.angle_gamma   90.00
#
_symmetry.space_group_name_H-M   'P 1'
#
loop_
_entity.id
_entity.type
_entity.pdbx_description
1 polymer ?
#
loop_
_entity_poly.entity_id
_entity_poly.type
_entity_poly.pdbx_seq_one_letter_code
_entity_poly.pdbx_strand_id
1 'polypeptide(L)'
;MNNKRLGLILVLACILIGLVIFSFDRQLNQQTEANCDCEEMQSGGMCSKEERLPWQTYFGIILISGMAALGIYLIFFEKSQKAIISTLEKQKQVQTSEEKFNILLKGLNENERKIIKAVKEQDGITQQTLRLRTDMHKSKLSIVLDGLEKKGLIARKEKGKTKQVFLKMVL
;
A
#
# COMPACT_ATOMS: atom_id res chain seq x y z
N MET A 1 -5.78 -8.45 10.46
CA MET A 1 -7.21 -8.56 10.09
C MET A 1 -7.40 -7.92 8.72
N ASN A 2 -8.13 -8.54 7.80
CA ASN A 2 -8.30 -8.03 6.43
C ASN A 2 -9.48 -7.04 6.44
N ASN A 3 -9.19 -5.74 6.57
CA ASN A 3 -10.21 -4.70 6.81
C ASN A 3 -11.29 -4.65 5.72
N LYS A 4 -10.97 -5.06 4.49
CA LYS A 4 -11.91 -5.28 3.38
C LYS A 4 -12.93 -6.37 3.66
N ARG A 5 -12.50 -7.49 4.26
CA ARG A 5 -13.42 -8.57 4.63
C ARG A 5 -14.35 -8.10 5.74
N LEU A 6 -13.84 -7.34 6.70
CA LEU A 6 -14.65 -6.74 7.76
C LEU A 6 -15.68 -5.75 7.21
N GLY A 7 -15.25 -4.82 6.33
CA GLY A 7 -16.12 -3.85 5.69
C GLY A 7 -17.18 -4.51 4.79
N LEU A 8 -16.83 -5.57 4.06
CA LEU A 8 -17.78 -6.31 3.23
C LEU A 8 -18.83 -7.06 4.05
N ILE A 9 -18.43 -7.70 5.16
CA ILE A 9 -19.37 -8.34 6.10
C ILE A 9 -20.32 -7.28 6.69
N LEU A 10 -19.81 -6.11 7.05
CA LEU A 10 -20.60 -5.03 7.65
C LEU A 10 -21.63 -4.45 6.66
N VAL A 11 -21.24 -4.20 5.41
CA VAL A 11 -22.17 -3.74 4.37
C VAL A 11 -23.25 -4.78 4.08
N LEU A 12 -22.88 -6.06 3.99
CA LEU A 12 -23.82 -7.15 3.72
C LEU A 12 -24.83 -7.32 4.86
N ALA A 13 -24.38 -7.17 6.11
CA ALA A 13 -25.26 -7.17 7.27
C ALA A 13 -26.26 -5.99 7.24
N CYS A 14 -25.83 -4.77 6.88
CA CYS A 14 -26.72 -3.63 6.74
C CYS A 14 -27.78 -3.84 5.65
N ILE A 15 -27.40 -4.44 4.51
CA ILE A 15 -28.34 -4.76 3.42
C ILE A 15 -29.37 -5.80 3.88
N LEU A 16 -28.95 -6.85 4.58
CA LEU A 16 -29.85 -7.87 5.11
C LEU A 16 -30.84 -7.29 6.11
N ILE A 17 -30.36 -6.49 7.07
CA ILE A 17 -31.22 -5.83 8.07
C ILE A 17 -32.21 -4.88 7.38
N GLY A 18 -31.75 -4.11 6.38
CA GLY A 18 -32.60 -3.23 5.60
C GLY A 18 -33.71 -3.98 4.84
N LEU A 19 -33.40 -5.13 4.24
CA LEU A 19 -34.39 -5.99 3.59
C LEU A 19 -35.43 -6.53 4.57
N VAL A 20 -35.01 -6.94 5.76
CA VAL A 20 -35.92 -7.40 6.82
C VAL A 20 -36.89 -6.28 7.21
N ILE A 21 -36.37 -5.08 7.50
CA ILE A 21 -37.20 -3.91 7.86
C ILE A 21 -38.19 -3.58 6.72
N PHE A 22 -37.72 -3.56 5.48
CA PHE A 22 -38.57 -3.28 4.32
C PHE A 22 -39.69 -4.33 4.12
N SER A 23 -39.37 -5.62 4.33
CA SER A 23 -40.36 -6.69 4.23
C SER A 23 -41.45 -6.57 5.31
N PHE A 24 -41.04 -6.18 6.52
CA PHE A 24 -41.95 -6.00 7.65
C PHE A 24 -42.84 -4.77 7.45
N ASP A 25 -42.29 -3.67 6.94
CA ASP A 25 -43.05 -2.47 6.58
C ASP A 25 -44.10 -2.76 5.49
N ARG A 26 -43.73 -3.52 4.46
CA ARG A 26 -44.69 -3.98 3.44
C ARG A 26 -45.82 -4.83 4.04
N GLN A 27 -45.50 -5.72 4.97
CA GLN A 27 -46.48 -6.57 5.62
C GLN A 27 -47.42 -5.77 6.53
N LEU A 28 -46.90 -4.80 7.28
CA LEU A 28 -47.70 -3.87 8.09
C LEU A 28 -48.62 -3.00 7.22
N ASN A 29 -48.11 -2.47 6.11
CA ASN A 29 -48.92 -1.68 5.17
C ASN A 29 -50.02 -2.53 4.51
N GLN A 30 -49.74 -3.77 4.11
CA GLN A 30 -50.76 -4.67 3.57
C GLN A 30 -51.87 -5.01 4.57
N GLN A 31 -51.54 -5.22 5.86
CA GLN A 31 -52.57 -5.43 6.87
C GLN A 31 -53.37 -4.17 7.20
N THR A 32 -52.76 -2.99 7.05
CA THR A 32 -53.47 -1.72 7.21
C THR A 32 -54.49 -1.51 6.08
N GLU A 33 -54.13 -1.85 4.83
CA GLU A 33 -55.05 -1.75 3.69
C GLU A 33 -56.14 -2.84 3.71
N ALA A 34 -55.82 -4.07 4.12
CA ALA A 34 -56.78 -5.18 4.20
C ALA A 34 -57.78 -5.05 5.35
N ASN A 35 -57.42 -4.33 6.43
CA ASN A 35 -58.32 -4.04 7.55
C ASN A 35 -59.10 -2.72 7.35
N CYS A 36 -58.96 -2.06 6.19
CA CYS A 36 -59.77 -0.90 5.80
C CYS A 36 -61.04 -1.28 5.01
N ASP A 37 -61.54 -2.51 5.14
CA ASP A 37 -62.95 -2.82 4.87
C ASP A 37 -63.79 -2.45 6.10
N CYS A 38 -64.02 -1.15 6.26
CA CYS A 38 -64.97 -0.63 7.23
C CYS A 38 -66.36 -0.53 6.58
N GLU A 39 -67.18 -1.55 6.79
CA GLU A 39 -68.62 -1.52 6.47
C GLU A 39 -69.45 -0.69 7.48
N GLU A 40 -68.81 0.00 8.44
CA GLU A 40 -69.47 0.94 9.36
C GLU A 40 -68.96 2.38 9.16
N MET A 41 -69.34 2.96 8.03
CA MET A 41 -69.24 4.39 7.79
C MET A 41 -70.53 5.09 8.27
N GLN A 42 -70.83 5.07 9.58
CA GLN A 42 -71.98 5.81 10.10
C GLN A 42 -71.86 6.25 11.57
N SER A 43 -70.79 6.97 11.91
CA SER A 43 -70.82 8.16 12.79
C SER A 43 -69.42 8.50 13.30
N GLY A 44 -68.92 9.69 12.94
CA GLY A 44 -67.67 10.23 13.52
C GLY A 44 -66.40 9.68 12.88
N GLY A 45 -66.24 9.86 11.57
CA GLY A 45 -65.07 9.43 10.83
C GLY A 45 -63.79 10.08 11.33
N MET A 46 -62.90 9.28 11.93
CA MET A 46 -61.45 9.42 11.83
C MET A 46 -60.85 8.01 11.94
N CYS A 47 -60.49 7.39 10.81
CA CYS A 47 -59.49 6.34 10.85
C CYS A 47 -58.16 7.03 11.10
N SER A 48 -57.89 7.31 12.37
CA SER A 48 -56.66 7.96 12.80
C SER A 48 -55.51 7.01 12.52
N LYS A 49 -54.88 7.17 11.35
CA LYS A 49 -53.51 6.77 11.13
C LYS A 49 -52.68 7.60 12.10
N GLU A 50 -52.61 7.17 13.36
CA GLU A 50 -51.91 7.90 14.40
C GLU A 50 -50.44 7.93 13.98
N GLU A 51 -49.98 9.10 13.54
CA GLU A 51 -48.65 9.37 12.95
C GLU A 51 -47.53 9.26 14.01
N ARG A 52 -47.47 8.15 14.75
CA ARG A 52 -46.49 7.92 15.82
C ARG A 52 -45.14 7.39 15.34
N LEU A 53 -44.81 7.55 14.06
CA LEU A 53 -43.60 6.98 13.47
C LEU A 53 -42.68 7.94 12.66
N PRO A 54 -42.78 9.28 12.69
CA PRO A 54 -41.84 10.08 11.90
C PRO A 54 -40.42 9.97 12.46
N TRP A 55 -40.20 10.37 13.71
CA TRP A 55 -38.84 10.58 14.22
C TRP A 55 -38.03 9.29 14.44
N GLN A 56 -38.68 8.20 14.89
CA GLN A 56 -38.01 6.91 15.15
C GLN A 56 -37.51 6.26 13.86
N THR A 57 -38.30 6.33 12.79
CA THR A 57 -37.96 5.78 11.47
C THR A 57 -36.82 6.57 10.82
N TYR A 58 -36.84 7.90 10.91
CA TYR A 58 -35.74 8.74 10.44
C TYR A 58 -34.43 8.43 11.17
N PHE A 59 -34.47 8.26 12.50
CA PHE A 59 -33.29 7.93 13.27
C PHE A 59 -32.68 6.57 12.86
N GLY A 60 -33.52 5.56 12.62
CA GLY A 60 -33.08 4.24 12.15
C GLY A 60 -32.39 4.32 10.79
N ILE A 61 -32.96 5.05 9.83
CA ILE A 61 -32.38 5.23 8.49
C ILE A 61 -31.04 5.95 8.55
N ILE A 62 -30.92 6.99 9.39
CA ILE A 62 -29.67 7.74 9.58
C ILE A 62 -28.57 6.82 10.12
N LEU A 63 -28.89 6.01 11.14
CA LEU A 63 -27.94 5.10 11.75
C LEU A 63 -27.46 4.03 10.76
N ILE A 64 -28.38 3.42 10.02
CA ILE A 64 -28.07 2.40 9.00
C ILE A 64 -27.22 3.01 7.87
N SER A 65 -27.56 4.21 7.40
CA SER A 65 -26.82 4.94 6.37
C SER A 65 -25.40 5.27 6.84
N GLY A 66 -25.24 5.75 8.07
CA GLY A 66 -23.94 6.04 8.68
C GLY A 66 -23.06 4.78 8.79
N MET A 67 -23.64 3.66 9.25
CA MET A 67 -22.93 2.38 9.31
C MET A 67 -22.53 1.86 7.93
N ALA A 68 -23.42 1.95 6.93
CA ALA A 68 -23.12 1.55 5.56
C ALA A 68 -22.00 2.40 4.95
N ALA A 69 -22.03 3.73 5.17
CA ALA A 69 -20.98 4.64 4.73
C ALA A 69 -19.61 4.30 5.35
N LEU A 70 -19.57 3.97 6.65
CA LEU A 70 -18.36 3.49 7.33
C LEU A 70 -17.86 2.15 6.75
N GLY A 71 -18.76 1.22 6.44
CA GLY A 71 -18.42 -0.05 5.80
C GLY A 71 -17.78 0.14 4.42
N ILE A 72 -18.37 1.00 3.59
CA ILE A 72 -17.84 1.36 2.26
C ILE A 72 -16.49 2.07 2.38
N TYR A 73 -16.36 2.99 3.35
CA TYR A 73 -15.10 3.69 3.63
C TYR A 73 -13.96 2.73 3.93
N LEU A 74 -14.19 1.72 4.79
CA LEU A 74 -13.17 0.72 5.14
C LEU A 74 -12.73 -0.13 3.93
N ILE A 75 -13.64 -0.44 3.01
CA ILE A 75 -13.33 -1.21 1.79
C ILE A 75 -12.41 -0.41 0.86
N PHE A 76 -12.69 0.89 0.68
CA PHE A 76 -11.92 1.76 -0.21
C PHE A 76 -10.56 2.14 0.40
N PHE A 77 -10.52 2.43 1.71
CA PHE A 77 -9.34 2.97 2.38
C PHE A 77 -8.20 1.95 2.53
N GLU A 78 -8.47 0.64 2.60
CA GLU A 78 -7.42 -0.38 2.74
C GLU A 78 -6.52 -0.49 1.49
N LYS A 79 -7.02 -0.18 0.28
CA LYS A 79 -6.16 -0.14 -0.92
C LYS A 79 -5.20 1.04 -0.89
N SER A 80 -5.67 2.19 -0.42
CA SER A 80 -4.89 3.42 -0.38
C SER A 80 -3.69 3.31 0.56
N GLN A 81 -3.91 2.79 1.78
CA GLN A 81 -2.85 2.67 2.78
C GLN A 81 -1.72 1.71 2.37
N LYS A 82 -2.04 0.58 1.73
CA LYS A 82 -1.01 -0.38 1.28
C LYS A 82 -0.08 0.20 0.22
N ALA A 83 -0.62 1.01 -0.69
CA ALA A 83 0.18 1.66 -1.73
C ALA A 83 1.18 2.66 -1.11
N ILE A 84 0.72 3.48 -0.16
CA ILE A 84 1.54 4.49 0.52
C ILE A 84 2.65 3.82 1.35
N ILE A 85 2.32 2.82 2.16
CA ILE A 85 3.29 2.11 3.00
C ILE A 85 4.37 1.45 2.14
N SER A 86 3.98 0.77 1.05
CA SER A 86 4.94 0.12 0.16
C SER A 86 5.89 1.11 -0.53
N THR A 87 5.44 2.34 -0.77
CA THR A 87 6.27 3.39 -1.36
C THR A 87 7.24 3.96 -0.32
N LEU A 88 6.78 4.17 0.91
CA LEU A 88 7.62 4.60 2.03
C LEU A 88 8.70 3.56 2.39
N GLU A 89 8.35 2.27 2.41
CA GLU A 89 9.33 1.19 2.65
C GLU A 89 10.40 1.14 1.57
N LYS A 90 10.00 1.24 0.29
CA LYS A 90 10.94 1.31 -0.83
C LYS A 90 11.84 2.55 -0.74
N GLN A 91 11.28 3.72 -0.44
CA GLN A 91 12.08 4.94 -0.26
C GLN A 91 13.05 4.82 0.91
N LYS A 92 12.62 4.29 2.06
CA LYS A 92 13.47 4.06 3.23
C LYS A 92 14.60 3.08 2.92
N GLN A 93 14.32 2.02 2.15
CA GLN A 93 15.34 1.05 1.74
C GLN A 93 16.38 1.69 0.82
N VAL A 94 15.96 2.47 -0.19
CA VAL A 94 16.87 3.19 -1.09
C VAL A 94 17.72 4.19 -0.29
N GLN A 95 17.10 5.00 0.57
CA GLN A 95 17.79 5.99 1.40
C GLN A 95 18.83 5.33 2.33
N THR A 96 18.48 4.22 2.99
CA THR A 96 19.40 3.47 3.85
C THR A 96 20.58 2.91 3.07
N SER A 97 20.34 2.43 1.84
CA SER A 97 21.37 1.88 0.97
C SER A 97 22.35 2.95 0.49
N GLU A 98 21.85 4.15 0.16
CA GLU A 98 22.69 5.30 -0.21
C GLU A 98 23.49 5.84 0.97
N GLU A 99 22.89 5.88 2.16
CA GLU A 99 23.57 6.34 3.38
C GLU A 99 24.72 5.42 3.75
N LYS A 100 24.49 4.09 3.75
CA LYS A 100 25.55 3.09 3.94
C LYS A 100 26.67 3.25 2.91
N PHE A 101 26.32 3.47 1.64
CA PHE A 101 27.30 3.69 0.59
C PHE A 101 28.12 4.97 0.83
N ASN A 102 27.48 6.07 1.21
CA ASN A 102 28.13 7.34 1.49
C ASN A 102 29.07 7.25 2.71
N ILE A 103 28.68 6.54 3.77
CA ILE A 103 29.54 6.26 4.92
C ILE A 103 30.78 5.48 4.46
N LEU A 104 30.60 4.46 3.63
CA LEU A 104 31.71 3.68 3.10
C LEU A 104 32.66 4.52 2.24
N LEU A 105 32.13 5.43 1.42
CA LEU A 105 32.96 6.35 0.63
C LEU A 105 33.82 7.29 1.49
N LYS A 106 33.42 7.61 2.72
CA LYS A 106 34.21 8.44 3.64
C LYS A 106 35.47 7.73 4.13
N GLY A 107 35.43 6.40 4.26
CA GLY A 107 36.59 5.58 4.67
C GLY A 107 37.55 5.20 3.54
N LEU A 108 37.24 5.59 2.29
CA LEU A 108 38.05 5.27 1.11
C LEU A 108 38.89 6.46 0.66
N ASN A 109 40.09 6.15 0.17
CA ASN A 109 40.98 7.12 -0.45
C ASN A 109 40.40 7.63 -1.79
N GLU A 110 40.90 8.75 -2.31
CA GLU A 110 40.37 9.39 -3.52
C GLU A 110 40.34 8.44 -4.75
N ASN A 111 41.40 7.67 -4.95
CA ASN A 111 41.50 6.68 -6.03
C ASN A 111 40.53 5.50 -5.84
N GLU A 112 40.37 5.03 -4.60
CA GLU A 112 39.43 3.96 -4.25
C GLU A 112 37.98 4.41 -4.48
N ARG A 113 37.65 5.65 -4.08
CA ARG A 113 36.35 6.27 -4.29
C ARG A 113 36.00 6.38 -5.77
N LYS A 114 36.96 6.81 -6.60
CA LYS A 114 36.80 6.88 -8.07
C LYS A 114 36.47 5.52 -8.67
N ILE A 115 37.16 4.46 -8.24
CA ILE A 115 36.91 3.09 -8.70
C ILE A 115 35.53 2.59 -8.26
N ILE A 116 35.21 2.70 -6.96
CA ILE A 116 33.94 2.20 -6.41
C ILE A 116 32.74 2.90 -7.05
N LYS A 117 32.84 4.21 -7.33
CA LYS A 117 31.79 4.93 -8.08
C LYS A 117 31.64 4.39 -9.50
N ALA A 118 32.75 4.23 -10.23
CA ALA A 118 32.72 3.72 -11.60
C ALA A 118 32.17 2.28 -11.71
N VAL A 119 32.46 1.42 -10.72
CA VAL A 119 31.94 0.05 -10.65
C VAL A 119 30.45 0.05 -10.23
N LYS A 120 30.02 0.96 -9.34
CA LYS A 120 28.60 1.11 -8.97
C LYS A 120 27.74 1.56 -10.17
N GLU A 121 28.27 2.44 -11.01
CA GLU A 121 27.56 2.90 -12.23
C GLU A 121 27.48 1.80 -13.31
N GLN A 122 28.53 0.99 -13.42
CA GLN A 122 28.60 -0.08 -14.41
C GLN A 122 29.16 -1.36 -13.77
N ASP A 123 28.27 -2.24 -13.36
CA ASP A 123 28.67 -3.52 -12.79
C ASP A 123 29.32 -4.42 -13.86
N GLY A 124 30.36 -5.16 -13.47
CA GLY A 124 31.15 -5.97 -14.40
C GLY A 124 32.00 -5.17 -15.40
N ILE A 125 32.35 -3.91 -15.08
CA ILE A 125 33.26 -3.09 -15.89
C ILE A 125 34.62 -3.79 -16.06
N THR A 126 35.18 -3.76 -17.27
CA THR A 126 36.50 -4.35 -17.51
C THR A 126 37.60 -3.49 -16.91
N GLN A 127 38.70 -4.10 -16.46
CA GLN A 127 39.86 -3.36 -15.94
C GLN A 127 40.41 -2.34 -16.94
N GLN A 128 40.35 -2.63 -18.24
CA GLN A 128 40.79 -1.69 -19.27
C GLN A 128 39.89 -0.45 -19.34
N THR A 129 38.57 -0.63 -19.33
CA THR A 129 37.61 0.48 -19.30
C THR A 129 37.72 1.28 -18.00
N LEU A 130 37.89 0.58 -16.87
CA LEU A 130 38.07 1.22 -15.56
C LEU A 130 39.34 2.08 -15.52
N ARG A 131 40.43 1.62 -16.16
CA ARG A 131 41.66 2.38 -16.30
C ARG A 131 41.45 3.70 -17.04
N LEU A 132 40.70 3.67 -18.14
CA LEU A 132 40.38 4.85 -18.94
C LEU A 132 39.46 5.81 -18.20
N ARG A 133 38.44 5.31 -17.48
CA ARG A 133 37.51 6.15 -16.71
C ARG A 133 38.14 6.82 -15.49
N THR A 134 39.12 6.16 -14.87
CA THR A 134 39.74 6.65 -13.63
C THR A 134 41.06 7.40 -13.86
N ASP A 135 41.52 7.47 -15.11
CA ASP A 135 42.80 8.06 -15.52
C ASP A 135 43.98 7.57 -14.66
N MET A 136 44.02 6.24 -14.42
CA MET A 136 45.06 5.61 -13.61
C MET A 136 46.03 4.81 -14.44
N HIS A 137 47.30 4.80 -14.07
CA HIS A 137 48.29 3.91 -14.66
C HIS A 137 47.97 2.43 -14.32
N LYS A 138 48.34 1.49 -15.21
CA LYS A 138 48.02 0.05 -15.08
C LYS A 138 48.48 -0.54 -13.73
N SER A 139 49.70 -0.21 -13.32
CA SER A 139 50.29 -0.67 -12.04
C SER A 139 49.53 -0.11 -10.83
N LYS A 140 49.26 1.20 -10.84
CA LYS A 140 48.52 1.88 -9.77
C LYS A 140 47.10 1.33 -9.62
N LEU A 141 46.39 1.12 -10.74
CA LEU A 141 45.06 0.53 -10.74
C LEU A 141 45.07 -0.88 -10.13
N SER A 142 46.04 -1.73 -10.48
CA SER A 142 46.15 -3.08 -9.93
C SER A 142 46.31 -3.07 -8.41
N ILE A 143 47.20 -2.22 -7.88
CA ILE A 143 47.44 -2.10 -6.44
C ILE A 143 46.17 -1.67 -5.69
N VAL A 144 45.45 -0.68 -6.23
CA VAL A 144 44.22 -0.19 -5.61
C VAL A 144 43.11 -1.25 -5.68
N LEU A 145 42.98 -1.98 -6.80
CA LEU A 145 42.04 -3.09 -6.93
C LEU A 145 42.36 -4.23 -5.94
N ASP A 146 43.63 -4.57 -5.75
CA ASP A 146 44.04 -5.59 -4.78
C ASP A 146 43.69 -5.15 -3.34
N GLY A 147 43.87 -3.87 -3.01
CA GLY A 147 43.45 -3.30 -1.74
C GLY A 147 41.94 -3.37 -1.52
N LEU A 148 41.15 -3.01 -2.54
CA LEU A 148 39.68 -3.07 -2.49
C LEU A 148 39.16 -4.51 -2.41
N GLU A 149 39.83 -5.47 -3.07
CA GLU A 149 39.47 -6.89 -3.01
C GLU A 149 39.80 -7.49 -1.65
N LYS A 150 40.95 -7.14 -1.05
CA LYS A 150 41.29 -7.52 0.34
C LYS A 150 40.31 -6.97 1.36
N LYS A 151 39.78 -5.76 1.14
CA LYS A 151 38.70 -5.16 1.94
C LYS A 151 37.33 -5.81 1.68
N GLY A 152 37.22 -6.74 0.73
CA GLY A 152 35.97 -7.42 0.38
C GLY A 152 34.96 -6.54 -0.37
N LEU A 153 35.38 -5.38 -0.89
CA LEU A 153 34.48 -4.39 -1.50
C LEU A 153 34.17 -4.72 -2.97
N ILE A 154 35.11 -5.35 -3.66
CA ILE A 154 35.00 -5.76 -5.07
C ILE A 154 35.38 -7.21 -5.25
N ALA A 155 34.95 -7.79 -6.37
CA ALA A 155 35.38 -9.09 -6.85
C ALA A 155 35.86 -8.99 -8.29
N ARG A 156 36.92 -9.73 -8.63
CA ARG A 156 37.39 -9.84 -10.01
C ARG A 156 37.00 -11.19 -10.60
N LYS A 157 36.46 -11.18 -11.83
CA LYS A 157 36.17 -12.40 -12.59
C LYS A 157 36.91 -12.36 -13.92
N GLU A 158 37.45 -13.49 -14.34
CA GLU A 158 38.11 -13.61 -15.65
C GLU A 158 37.07 -13.49 -16.78
N LYS A 159 37.36 -12.67 -17.79
CA LYS A 159 36.59 -12.55 -19.04
C LYS A 159 37.55 -12.49 -20.23
N GLY A 160 37.89 -13.66 -20.76
CA GLY A 160 38.81 -13.78 -21.90
C GLY A 160 40.21 -13.28 -21.53
N LYS A 161 40.71 -12.26 -22.23
CA LYS A 161 42.05 -11.67 -22.01
C LYS A 161 42.08 -10.55 -20.94
N THR A 162 40.95 -10.24 -20.33
CA THR A 162 40.84 -9.18 -19.32
C THR A 162 40.02 -9.63 -18.12
N LYS A 163 40.10 -8.88 -17.03
CA LYS A 163 39.29 -9.13 -15.83
C LYS A 163 38.15 -8.13 -15.76
N GLN A 164 36.97 -8.62 -15.41
CA GLN A 164 35.84 -7.78 -15.02
C GLN A 164 35.86 -7.56 -13.52
N VAL A 165 35.48 -6.36 -13.11
CA VAL A 165 35.37 -5.97 -11.71
C VAL A 165 33.89 -5.80 -11.38
N PHE A 166 33.47 -6.47 -10.31
CA PHE A 166 32.10 -6.44 -9.80
C PHE A 166 32.09 -5.85 -8.39
N LEU A 167 31.00 -5.19 -8.03
CA LEU A 167 30.80 -4.78 -6.64
C LEU A 167 30.42 -6.03 -5.83
N LYS A 168 31.21 -6.38 -4.81
CA LYS A 168 30.94 -7.55 -3.96
C LYS A 168 30.10 -7.20 -2.74
N MET A 169 30.14 -5.94 -2.30
CA MET A 169 29.41 -5.53 -1.11
C MET A 169 27.93 -5.82 -1.23
N VAL A 170 27.39 -6.46 -0.20
CA VAL A 170 25.95 -6.57 0.01
C VAL A 170 25.46 -5.18 0.44
N LEU A 171 24.78 -4.46 -0.45
CA LEU A 171 24.06 -3.21 -0.14
C LEU A 171 22.74 -3.52 0.57
#